data_AF-A0A235HSF2-F1
#
_entry.id   AF-A0A235HSF2-F1
#
_cell.length_a   1.000
_cell.length_b   1.000
_cell.length_c   1.000
_cell.angle_alpha   90.00
_cell.angle_beta   90.00
_cell.angle_gamma   90.00
#
_symmetry.space_group_name_H-M   'P 1'
#
loop_
_entity.id
_entity.type
_entity.pdbx_description
1 polymer ?
#
loop_
_entity_poly.entity_id
_entity_poly.type
_entity_poly.pdbx_seq_one_letter_code
_entity_poly.pdbx_strand_id
1 'polypeptide(L)'
;MLKTLLVIAVGFLPSLISLWAIRKTHARSRLRMRQAAMNFQAVQGRQNLRPVEGDRYYLEGVGYLIGDISCKFNARSGYMRCAVNPAGPCNGCRHYEPKGLPGSEKGI
;
A
#
# COMPACT_ATOMS: atom_id res chain seq x y z
N MET A 1 -44.16 -35.19 25.61
CA MET A 1 -43.99 -34.24 24.47
C MET A 1 -43.47 -32.86 24.91
N LEU A 2 -43.87 -32.33 26.07
CA LEU A 2 -43.36 -31.04 26.57
C LEU A 2 -41.83 -31.03 26.85
N LYS A 3 -41.32 -32.17 27.32
CA LYS A 3 -39.91 -32.32 27.73
C LYS A 3 -38.93 -32.26 26.54
N THR A 4 -39.33 -32.74 25.36
CA THR A 4 -38.54 -32.65 24.13
C THR A 4 -38.58 -31.24 23.54
N LEU A 5 -39.72 -30.56 23.62
CA LEU A 5 -39.86 -29.15 23.19
C LEU A 5 -38.95 -28.21 24.02
N LEU A 6 -38.81 -28.45 25.33
CA LEU A 6 -37.91 -27.67 26.18
C LEU A 6 -36.44 -27.80 25.77
N VAL A 7 -35.97 -29.00 25.44
CA VAL A 7 -34.58 -29.23 25.01
C VAL A 7 -34.30 -28.52 23.68
N ILE A 8 -35.25 -28.57 22.75
CA ILE A 8 -35.13 -27.88 21.46
C ILE A 8 -35.11 -26.36 21.66
N ALA A 9 -36.01 -25.81 22.49
CA ALA A 9 -36.05 -24.37 22.75
C ALA A 9 -34.74 -23.85 23.37
N VAL A 10 -34.17 -24.57 24.34
CA VAL A 10 -32.89 -24.22 24.98
C VAL A 10 -31.72 -24.27 24.00
N GLY A 11 -31.72 -25.21 23.04
CA GLY A 11 -30.68 -25.32 22.01
C GLY A 11 -30.77 -24.26 20.92
N PHE A 12 -31.98 -23.84 20.53
CA PHE A 12 -32.18 -22.87 19.46
C PHE A 12 -32.00 -21.41 19.91
N LEU A 13 -32.33 -21.11 21.17
CA LEU A 13 -32.16 -19.76 21.76
C LEU A 13 -30.76 -19.16 21.56
N PRO A 14 -29.64 -19.83 21.91
CA PRO A 14 -28.31 -19.24 21.73
C PRO A 14 -27.96 -19.01 20.25
N SER A 15 -28.45 -19.83 19.35
CA SER A 15 -28.21 -19.69 17.90
C SER A 15 -28.95 -18.48 17.33
N LEU A 16 -30.19 -18.26 17.74
CA LEU A 16 -31.00 -17.10 17.35
C LEU A 16 -30.48 -15.79 17.96
N ILE A 17 -30.09 -15.82 19.24
CA ILE A 17 -29.53 -14.66 19.94
C ILE A 17 -28.20 -14.23 19.32
N SER A 18 -27.33 -15.19 18.95
CA SER A 18 -26.07 -14.91 18.27
C SER A 18 -26.28 -14.19 16.94
N LEU A 19 -27.19 -14.69 16.10
CA LEU A 19 -27.53 -14.09 14.81
C LEU A 19 -28.12 -12.67 14.97
N TRP A 20 -28.95 -12.46 15.99
CA TRP A 20 -29.51 -11.14 16.29
C TRP A 20 -28.44 -10.14 16.78
N ALA A 21 -27.52 -10.59 17.63
CA ALA A 21 -26.43 -9.76 18.14
C ALA A 21 -25.46 -9.34 17.01
N ILE A 22 -25.14 -10.26 16.10
CA ILE A 22 -24.33 -9.98 14.91
C ILE A 22 -25.04 -8.94 14.02
N ARG A 23 -26.35 -9.13 13.77
CA ARG A 23 -27.15 -8.19 12.95
C ARG A 23 -27.19 -6.78 13.54
N LYS A 24 -27.31 -6.67 14.86
CA LYS A 24 -27.36 -5.39 15.58
C LYS A 24 -26.01 -4.68 15.68
N THR A 25 -24.90 -5.41 15.64
CA THR A 25 -23.54 -4.85 15.84
C THR A 25 -22.78 -4.52 14.55
N HIS A 26 -23.31 -4.89 13.37
CA HIS A 26 -22.67 -4.62 12.07
C HIS A 26 -22.30 -3.15 11.83
N ALA A 27 -23.07 -2.20 12.39
CA ALA A 27 -22.79 -0.77 12.24
C ALA A 27 -21.48 -0.35 12.93
N ARG A 28 -21.16 -0.93 14.09
CA ARG A 28 -19.94 -0.60 14.86
C ARG A 28 -18.71 -1.35 14.35
N SER A 29 -18.86 -2.59 13.88
CA SER A 29 -17.76 -3.39 13.34
C SER A 29 -17.25 -2.86 12.00
N ARG A 30 -18.11 -2.24 11.18
CA ARG A 30 -17.71 -1.65 9.90
C ARG A 30 -16.70 -0.50 10.03
N LEU A 31 -16.81 0.32 11.09
CA LEU A 31 -15.85 1.40 11.35
C LEU A 31 -14.50 0.86 11.82
N ARG A 32 -14.50 -0.14 12.72
CA ARG A 32 -13.26 -0.80 13.17
C ARG A 32 -12.55 -1.53 12.02
N MET A 33 -13.28 -2.22 11.15
CA MET A 33 -12.69 -2.85 9.96
C MET A 33 -12.14 -1.83 8.97
N ARG A 34 -12.84 -0.70 8.77
CA ARG A 34 -12.32 0.42 7.97
C ARG A 34 -11.02 0.98 8.55
N GLN A 35 -10.95 1.19 9.86
CA GLN A 35 -9.74 1.65 10.52
C GLN A 35 -8.59 0.64 10.40
N ALA A 36 -8.86 -0.66 10.59
CA ALA A 36 -7.86 -1.72 10.44
C ALA A 36 -7.33 -1.82 8.99
N ALA A 37 -8.22 -1.69 7.99
CA ALA A 37 -7.82 -1.68 6.58
C ALA A 37 -6.96 -0.47 6.20
N MET A 38 -7.29 0.73 6.71
CA MET A 38 -6.50 1.95 6.46
C MET A 38 -5.12 1.88 7.13
N ASN A 39 -5.03 1.34 8.34
CA ASN A 39 -3.75 1.16 9.04
C ASN A 39 -2.80 0.21 8.30
N PHE A 40 -3.34 -0.84 7.67
CA PHE A 40 -2.52 -1.79 6.91
C PHE A 40 -1.87 -1.13 5.67
N GLN A 41 -2.63 -0.34 4.91
CA GLN A 41 -2.08 0.40 3.77
C GLN A 41 -1.04 1.46 4.19
N ALA A 42 -1.28 2.15 5.31
CA ALA A 42 -0.36 3.19 5.79
C ALA A 42 1.01 2.64 6.23
N VAL A 43 1.05 1.46 6.85
CA VAL A 43 2.30 0.82 7.31
C VAL A 43 3.12 0.33 6.11
N GLN A 44 2.47 -0.25 5.09
CA GLN A 44 3.15 -0.77 3.91
C GLN A 44 3.78 0.35 3.05
N GLY A 45 3.10 1.50 2.95
CA GLY A 45 3.65 2.70 2.29
C GLY A 45 4.83 3.33 3.04
N ARG A 46 4.82 3.30 4.38
CA ARG A 46 5.88 3.91 5.20
C ARG A 46 7.20 3.14 5.18
N GLN A 47 7.17 1.81 5.06
CA GLN A 47 8.40 1.00 5.13
C GLN A 47 9.25 1.09 3.85
N ASN A 48 8.66 1.34 2.68
CA ASN A 48 9.41 1.48 1.42
C ASN A 48 9.74 2.94 1.05
N LEU A 49 9.01 3.91 1.61
CA LEU A 49 9.20 5.34 1.36
C LEU A 49 9.78 6.09 2.57
N ARG A 50 10.81 5.58 3.25
CA ARG A 50 11.69 6.53 3.94
C ARG A 50 12.23 7.45 2.83
N PRO A 51 11.78 8.71 2.74
CA PRO A 51 12.30 9.60 1.71
C PRO A 51 13.73 9.85 2.15
N VAL A 52 14.69 9.38 1.36
CA VAL A 52 16.02 9.98 1.44
C VAL A 52 15.79 11.42 1.02
N GLU A 53 16.10 12.35 1.92
CA GLU A 53 15.95 13.79 1.70
C GLU A 53 16.54 14.14 0.33
N GLY A 54 15.72 14.69 -0.59
CA GLY A 54 16.17 15.07 -1.94
C GLY A 54 15.80 14.14 -3.09
N ASP A 55 15.23 12.95 -2.86
CA ASP A 55 14.90 11.99 -3.92
C ASP A 55 13.61 12.31 -4.72
N ARG A 56 12.94 13.45 -4.51
CA ARG A 56 11.65 13.77 -5.14
C ARG A 56 11.77 14.91 -6.13
N TYR A 57 11.32 14.69 -7.35
CA TYR A 57 11.33 15.69 -8.43
C TYR A 57 9.98 15.73 -9.13
N TYR A 58 9.51 16.92 -9.48
CA TYR A 58 8.29 17.09 -10.28
C TYR A 58 8.67 17.22 -11.76
N LEU A 59 8.09 16.36 -12.61
CA LEU A 59 8.19 16.48 -14.06
C LEU A 59 6.82 16.87 -14.61
N GLU A 60 6.77 17.98 -15.34
CA GLU A 60 5.55 18.48 -15.96
C GLU A 60 4.98 17.43 -16.93
N GLY A 61 3.67 17.17 -16.83
CA GLY A 61 2.98 16.13 -17.61
C GLY A 61 3.12 14.70 -17.08
N VAL A 62 3.97 14.43 -16.09
CA VAL A 62 4.14 13.10 -15.48
C VAL A 62 3.76 13.10 -13.99
N GLY A 63 4.06 14.19 -13.28
CA GLY A 63 3.81 14.34 -11.85
C GLY A 63 5.07 14.13 -11.00
N TYR A 64 4.86 13.76 -9.74
CA TYR A 64 5.95 13.53 -8.79
C TYR A 64 6.63 12.19 -9.04
N LEU A 65 7.95 12.24 -9.13
CA LEU A 65 8.83 11.09 -9.31
C LEU A 65 9.75 10.92 -8.12
N ILE A 66 10.15 9.68 -7.86
CA ILE A 66 11.16 9.36 -6.85
C ILE A 66 12.41 8.72 -7.46
N GLY A 67 13.55 8.94 -6.80
CA GLY A 67 14.86 8.44 -7.23
C GLY A 67 15.56 9.36 -8.23
N ASP A 68 16.81 9.04 -8.52
CA ASP A 68 17.66 9.86 -9.39
C ASP A 68 17.24 9.73 -10.87
N ILE A 69 16.76 10.82 -11.46
CA ILE A 69 16.29 10.88 -12.86
C ILE A 69 17.43 10.82 -13.88
N SER A 70 18.68 11.03 -13.44
CA SER A 70 19.86 10.86 -14.28
C SER A 70 20.17 9.37 -14.51
N CYS A 71 19.59 8.45 -13.74
CA CYS A 71 19.76 7.02 -13.97
C CYS A 71 18.84 6.51 -15.09
N LYS A 72 19.40 5.75 -16.03
CA LYS A 72 18.67 5.07 -17.12
C LYS A 72 17.61 4.08 -16.60
N PHE A 73 17.82 3.50 -15.42
CA PHE A 73 16.89 2.55 -14.80
C PHE A 73 15.87 3.20 -13.85
N ASN A 74 15.84 4.54 -13.77
CA ASN A 74 14.80 5.23 -13.03
C ASN A 74 13.41 4.81 -13.54
N ALA A 75 12.50 4.43 -12.64
CA ALA A 75 11.20 3.89 -13.01
C ALA A 75 10.17 4.97 -13.42
N ARG A 76 10.54 6.26 -13.33
CA ARG A 76 9.67 7.41 -13.58
C ARG A 76 8.30 7.28 -12.91
N SER A 77 8.32 6.85 -11.65
CA SER A 77 7.14 6.64 -10.82
C SER A 77 7.26 7.41 -9.51
N GLY A 78 6.13 7.85 -8.95
CA GLY A 78 6.06 8.41 -7.60
C GLY A 78 6.14 7.37 -6.48
N TYR A 79 6.08 6.08 -6.82
CA TYR A 79 6.03 4.96 -5.87
C TYR A 79 7.22 4.01 -5.97
N MET A 80 7.94 4.02 -7.09
CA MET A 80 9.06 3.12 -7.35
C MET A 80 10.26 3.92 -7.87
N ARG A 81 11.44 3.76 -7.25
CA ARG A 81 12.66 4.50 -7.62
C ARG A 81 13.32 3.95 -8.88
N CYS A 82 13.54 2.64 -8.92
CA CYS A 82 14.33 1.97 -9.94
C CYS A 82 13.70 0.64 -10.35
N ALA A 83 13.65 0.35 -11.65
CA ALA A 83 13.03 -0.87 -12.16
C ALA A 83 13.78 -2.15 -11.75
N VAL A 84 15.11 -2.06 -11.62
CA VAL A 84 15.99 -3.20 -11.28
C VAL A 84 16.35 -3.26 -9.79
N ASN A 85 16.15 -2.17 -9.05
CA ASN A 85 16.37 -2.11 -7.60
C ASN A 85 15.31 -1.23 -6.91
N PRO A 86 14.06 -1.73 -6.78
CA PRO A 86 12.93 -0.91 -6.30
C PRO A 86 13.13 -0.31 -4.90
N ALA A 87 13.87 -0.99 -4.03
CA ALA A 87 14.04 -0.62 -2.62
C ALA A 87 15.36 0.12 -2.31
N GLY A 88 16.37 0.06 -3.18
CA GLY A 88 17.70 0.59 -2.91
C GLY A 88 17.85 2.09 -3.17
N PRO A 89 18.81 2.76 -2.50
CA PRO A 89 19.17 4.14 -2.81
C PRO A 89 19.91 4.22 -4.15
N CYS A 90 19.87 5.39 -4.79
CA CYS A 90 20.65 5.63 -6.00
C CYS A 90 22.15 5.83 -5.69
N ASN A 91 22.47 6.42 -4.53
CA ASN A 91 23.85 6.61 -4.08
C ASN A 91 24.53 5.26 -3.78
N GLY A 92 25.68 4.99 -4.42
CA GLY A 92 26.40 3.72 -4.29
C GLY A 92 25.71 2.51 -4.93
N CYS A 93 24.69 2.73 -5.78
CA CYS A 93 23.96 1.64 -6.43
C CYS A 93 24.82 0.96 -7.51
N ARG A 94 25.01 -0.36 -7.40
CA ARG A 94 25.74 -1.17 -8.40
C ARG A 94 25.08 -1.17 -9.78
N HIS A 95 23.77 -0.90 -9.84
CA HIS A 95 23.01 -0.87 -11.08
C HIS A 95 22.91 0.52 -11.71
N TYR A 96 23.53 1.56 -11.13
CA TYR A 96 23.42 2.91 -11.66
C TYR A 96 24.08 3.00 -13.05
N GLU A 97 23.31 3.42 -14.05
CA GLU A 97 23.79 3.76 -15.39
C GLU A 97 23.32 5.19 -15.72
N PRO A 98 24.22 6.12 -16.08
CA PRO A 98 23.81 7.46 -16.46
C PRO A 98 23.00 7.42 -17.77
N LYS A 99 21.91 8.18 -17.80
CA LYS A 99 21.11 8.44 -18.99
C LYS A 99 21.95 9.36 -19.89
N GLY A 100 22.38 8.85 -21.04
CA GLY A 100 23.05 9.66 -22.05
C GLY A 100 22.22 10.92 -22.33
N LEU A 101 22.84 12.10 -22.17
CA LEU A 101 22.18 13.37 -22.45
C LEU A 101 21.75 13.39 -23.92
N PRO A 102 20.46 13.65 -24.23
CA PRO A 102 20.09 14.01 -25.59
C PRO A 102 20.65 15.41 -25.87
N GLY A 103 21.85 15.49 -26.45
CA GLY A 103 22.49 16.77 -26.78
C GLY A 103 23.99 16.77 -27.05
N SER A 104 24.71 15.65 -26.89
CA SER A 104 26.14 15.57 -27.25
C SER A 104 26.35 14.95 -28.63
N GLU A 105 25.68 15.48 -29.67
CA GLU A 105 26.06 15.23 -31.06
C GLU A 105 26.23 16.57 -31.80
N LYS A 106 27.49 16.79 -32.20
CA LYS A 106 27.99 17.65 -33.30
C LYS A 106 28.22 19.14 -32.99
N GLY A 107 29.38 19.41 -32.39
CA GLY A 107 30.19 20.58 -32.69
C GLY A 107 31.53 20.13 -33.30
N ILE A 108 31.58 20.02 -34.63
CA ILE A 108 32.78 20.12 -35.46
C ILE A 108 32.42 21.10 -36.57
#